data_AF-A0A0R2LCJ6-F1
#
_entry.id   AF-A0A0R2LCJ6-F1
#
_cell.length_a   1.000
_cell.length_b   1.000
_cell.length_c   1.000
_cell.angle_alpha   90.00
_cell.angle_beta   90.00
_cell.angle_gamma   90.00
#
_symmetry.space_group_name_H-M   'P 1'
#
loop_
_entity.id
_entity.type
_entity.pdbx_description
1 polymer ?
#
loop_
_entity_poly.entity_id
_entity_poly.type
_entity_poly.pdbx_seq_one_letter_code
_entity_poly.pdbx_strand_id
1 'polypeptide(L)'
;MLNVTGSPYFVVLTIGALVAAGIMIYLVKLSGPNEFEEKTTLNHDLQWIILGTVGAIIVQFGIGFADKLLFHASTDSQNTMQLLLMVKAYPYYFLYVMIAAPIMEEIIFRRVFFANLVKPTNIYIAAIISACLFAFMHQDTRFLVYVAMGLWFSFVYYKSKNIYVSAGSHILMNAIVLTMGIM
;
A
#
# COMPACT_ATOMS: atom_id res chain seq x y z
N MET A 1 -4.38 -30.86 -2.91
CA MET A 1 -4.43 -29.91 -1.79
C MET A 1 -2.99 -29.67 -1.34
N LEU A 2 -2.43 -28.49 -1.62
CA LEU A 2 -1.10 -28.13 -1.15
C LEU A 2 -1.18 -28.02 0.37
N ASN A 3 -0.54 -28.95 1.08
CA ASN A 3 -0.36 -28.85 2.53
C ASN A 3 0.31 -27.51 2.80
N VAL A 4 -0.40 -26.63 3.51
CA VAL A 4 0.12 -25.34 3.96
C VAL A 4 1.41 -25.63 4.71
N THR A 5 2.53 -25.27 4.08
CA THR A 5 3.86 -25.38 4.64
C THR A 5 3.87 -24.70 6.01
N GLY A 6 4.23 -25.43 7.05
CA GLY A 6 4.00 -25.05 8.45
C GLY A 6 4.66 -23.74 8.89
N SER A 7 4.58 -23.45 10.20
CA SER A 7 5.16 -22.27 10.87
C SER A 7 6.50 -21.75 10.27
N PRO A 8 7.49 -22.60 9.91
CA PRO A 8 8.74 -22.14 9.30
C PRO A 8 8.59 -21.33 8.01
N TYR A 9 7.60 -21.65 7.16
CA TYR A 9 7.36 -20.91 5.92
C TYR A 9 6.98 -19.47 6.20
N PHE A 10 6.02 -19.24 7.10
CA PHE A 10 5.59 -17.90 7.46
C PHE A 10 6.67 -17.13 8.23
N VAL A 11 7.54 -17.81 8.99
CA VAL A 11 8.71 -17.19 9.62
C VAL A 11 9.68 -16.69 8.54
N VAL A 12 10.03 -17.55 7.58
CA VAL A 12 10.93 -17.18 6.47
C VAL A 12 10.36 -16.04 5.64
N LEU A 13 9.07 -16.09 5.30
CA LEU A 13 8.40 -14.99 4.59
C LEU A 13 8.45 -13.68 5.37
N THR A 14 8.15 -13.72 6.67
CA THR A 14 8.12 -12.52 7.51
C THR A 14 9.51 -11.89 7.61
N ILE A 15 10.51 -12.70 7.95
CA ILE A 15 11.90 -12.23 8.05
C ILE A 15 12.41 -11.75 6.70
N GLY A 16 12.18 -12.52 5.64
CA GLY A 16 12.58 -12.18 4.28
C GLY A 16 11.97 -10.86 3.81
N ALA A 17 10.69 -10.62 4.10
CA ALA A 17 10.04 -9.37 3.73
C ALA A 17 10.54 -8.17 4.55
N LEU A 18 10.80 -8.34 5.86
CA LEU A 18 11.40 -7.29 6.68
C LEU A 18 12.81 -6.92 6.20
N VAL A 19 13.62 -7.93 5.86
CA VAL A 19 14.95 -7.73 5.26
C VAL A 19 14.83 -7.03 3.91
N ALA A 20 13.93 -7.47 3.04
CA ALA A 20 13.71 -6.85 1.74
C ALA A 20 13.26 -5.39 1.87
N ALA A 21 12.33 -5.08 2.77
CA ALA A 21 11.91 -3.72 3.06
C ALA A 21 13.08 -2.87 3.59
N GLY A 22 13.88 -3.41 4.50
CA GLY A 22 15.09 -2.75 5.00
C GLY A 22 16.12 -2.46 3.90
N ILE A 23 16.36 -3.42 3.01
CA ILE A 23 17.23 -3.26 1.83
C ILE A 23 16.66 -2.17 0.91
N MET A 24 15.36 -2.19 0.62
CA MET A 24 14.74 -1.16 -0.22
C MET A 24 14.86 0.23 0.39
N ILE A 25 14.61 0.39 1.69
CA ILE A 25 14.82 1.67 2.40
C ILE A 25 16.30 2.10 2.29
N TYR A 26 17.24 1.18 2.48
CA TYR A 26 18.66 1.46 2.35
C TYR A 26 19.03 1.91 0.92
N LEU A 27 18.53 1.22 -0.11
CA LEU A 27 18.73 1.59 -1.51
C LEU A 27 18.11 2.94 -1.86
N VAL A 28 16.92 3.25 -1.31
CA VAL A 28 16.30 4.58 -1.43
C VAL A 28 17.20 5.65 -0.83
N LYS A 29 17.76 5.43 0.36
CA LYS A 29 18.69 6.37 1.01
C LYS A 29 19.98 6.55 0.21
N LEU A 30 20.55 5.46 -0.32
CA LEU A 30 21.75 5.51 -1.17
C LEU A 30 21.51 6.28 -2.48
N SER A 31 20.33 6.11 -3.08
CA SER A 31 19.98 6.77 -4.35
C SER A 31 19.75 8.27 -4.22
N GLY A 32 19.49 8.76 -3.00
CA GLY A 32 19.11 10.15 -2.74
C GLY A 32 17.69 10.49 -3.18
N PRO A 33 17.24 11.74 -2.97
CA PRO A 33 15.91 12.19 -3.38
C PRO A 33 15.77 12.22 -4.91
N ASN A 34 14.60 11.83 -5.41
CA ASN A 34 14.24 12.06 -6.82
C ASN A 34 13.62 13.46 -7.02
N GLU A 35 13.14 13.75 -8.24
CA GLU A 35 12.58 15.07 -8.59
C GLU A 35 11.31 15.49 -7.81
N PHE A 36 10.65 14.54 -7.13
CA PHE A 36 9.50 14.83 -6.29
C PHE A 36 9.84 14.89 -4.81
N GLU A 37 11.02 14.42 -4.41
CA GLU A 37 11.35 14.25 -3.00
C GLU A 37 12.12 15.46 -2.45
N GLU A 38 11.64 15.99 -1.34
CA GLU A 38 12.26 17.13 -0.66
C GLU A 38 12.46 16.83 0.83
N LYS A 39 13.32 17.59 1.50
CA LYS A 39 13.42 17.53 2.96
C LYS A 39 12.19 18.21 3.56
N THR A 40 11.35 17.42 4.22
CA THR A 40 10.14 17.89 4.89
C THR A 40 10.33 18.03 6.39
N THR A 41 9.37 18.68 7.05
CA THR A 41 9.32 18.79 8.53
C THR A 41 8.39 17.75 9.12
N LEU A 42 8.60 17.40 10.39
CA LEU A 42 7.74 16.44 11.09
C LEU A 42 6.26 16.84 11.07
N ASN A 43 5.94 18.12 11.28
CA ASN A 43 4.56 18.60 11.27
C ASN A 43 3.90 18.44 9.90
N HIS A 44 4.63 18.75 8.82
CA HIS A 44 4.17 18.54 7.46
C HIS A 44 3.91 17.06 7.19
N ASP A 45 4.83 16.19 7.60
CA ASP A 45 4.73 14.74 7.40
C ASP A 45 3.53 14.17 8.16
N LEU A 46 3.34 14.54 9.43
CA LEU A 46 2.20 14.09 10.23
C LEU A 46 0.87 14.56 9.66
N GLN A 47 0.77 15.81 9.21
CA GLN A 47 -0.44 16.35 8.57
C GLN A 47 -0.81 15.53 7.33
N TRP A 48 0.15 15.27 6.45
CA TRP A 48 -0.11 14.47 5.25
C TRP A 48 -0.33 12.99 5.56
N ILE A 49 0.31 12.42 6.58
CA ILE A 49 0.02 11.05 7.03
C ILE A 49 -1.47 10.95 7.40
N ILE A 50 -1.96 11.88 8.21
CA ILE A 50 -3.37 11.91 8.66
C ILE A 50 -4.31 12.14 7.48
N LEU A 51 -4.08 13.18 6.67
CA LEU A 51 -4.92 13.49 5.50
C LEU A 51 -4.93 12.35 4.49
N GLY A 52 -3.76 11.77 4.21
CA GLY A 52 -3.60 10.61 3.35
C GLY A 52 -4.33 9.39 3.88
N THR A 53 -4.30 9.15 5.20
CA THR A 53 -5.03 8.05 5.83
C THR A 53 -6.54 8.24 5.73
N VAL A 54 -7.05 9.42 6.11
CA VAL A 54 -8.49 9.71 6.09
C VAL A 54 -9.03 9.65 4.66
N GLY A 55 -8.34 10.25 3.71
CA GLY A 55 -8.76 10.20 2.31
C GLY A 55 -8.68 8.79 1.72
N ALA A 56 -7.69 7.98 2.11
CA ALA A 56 -7.61 6.57 1.72
C ALA A 56 -8.82 5.76 2.19
N ILE A 57 -9.22 5.95 3.45
CA ILE A 57 -10.42 5.33 4.03
C ILE A 57 -11.68 5.76 3.25
N ILE A 58 -11.84 7.06 3.00
CA ILE A 58 -12.97 7.60 2.24
C ILE A 58 -13.01 7.01 0.82
N VAL A 59 -11.87 6.95 0.13
CA VAL A 59 -11.77 6.37 -1.22
C VAL A 59 -12.14 4.89 -1.21
N GLN A 60 -11.59 4.12 -0.27
CA GLN A 60 -11.85 2.68 -0.18
C GLN A 60 -13.33 2.36 0.06
N PHE A 61 -13.95 3.03 1.03
CA PHE A 61 -15.37 2.80 1.34
C PHE A 61 -16.29 3.41 0.28
N GLY A 62 -15.95 4.58 -0.27
CA GLY A 62 -16.72 5.24 -1.32
C GLY A 62 -16.77 4.42 -2.61
N ILE A 63 -15.61 3.96 -3.10
CA ILE A 63 -15.56 3.09 -4.29
C ILE A 63 -16.16 1.72 -3.99
N GLY A 64 -15.92 1.16 -2.80
CA GLY A 64 -16.57 -0.09 -2.39
C GLY A 64 -18.09 -0.04 -2.38
N PHE A 65 -18.66 1.08 -1.90
CA PHE A 65 -20.10 1.31 -1.92
C PHE A 65 -20.62 1.50 -3.35
N ALA A 66 -19.91 2.26 -4.18
CA ALA A 66 -20.26 2.45 -5.58
C ALA A 66 -20.24 1.13 -6.36
N ASP A 67 -19.22 0.29 -6.16
CA ASP A 67 -19.11 -1.03 -6.80
C ASP A 67 -20.27 -1.95 -6.42
N LYS A 68 -20.68 -1.93 -5.15
CA LYS A 68 -21.85 -2.67 -4.67
C LYS A 68 -23.14 -2.17 -5.33
N LEU A 69 -23.31 -0.86 -5.45
CA LEU A 69 -24.53 -0.26 -6.01
C LEU A 69 -24.63 -0.45 -7.53
N LEU A 70 -23.53 -0.27 -8.25
CA LEU A 70 -23.50 -0.26 -9.72
C LEU A 70 -23.33 -1.67 -10.31
N PHE A 71 -22.48 -2.48 -9.70
CA PHE A 71 -22.07 -3.78 -10.24
C PHE A 71 -22.53 -4.96 -9.38
N HIS A 72 -23.23 -4.72 -8.27
CA HIS A 72 -23.62 -5.76 -7.31
C HIS A 72 -22.42 -6.58 -6.82
N ALA A 73 -21.24 -5.95 -6.81
CA ALA A 73 -20.00 -6.60 -6.40
C ALA A 73 -19.95 -6.81 -4.89
N SER A 74 -19.21 -7.84 -4.46
CA SER A 74 -18.95 -8.04 -3.04
C SER A 74 -18.09 -6.92 -2.47
N THR A 75 -18.43 -6.48 -1.26
CA THR A 75 -17.60 -5.56 -0.48
C THR A 75 -16.50 -6.29 0.29
N ASP A 76 -16.53 -7.63 0.31
CA ASP A 76 -15.53 -8.42 1.02
C ASP A 76 -14.27 -8.50 0.18
N SER A 77 -13.12 -8.18 0.77
CA SER A 77 -11.82 -8.40 0.14
C SER A 77 -11.34 -9.81 0.47
N GLN A 78 -11.16 -10.62 -0.58
CA GLN A 78 -10.59 -11.96 -0.44
C GLN A 78 -9.15 -11.88 0.07
N ASN A 79 -8.38 -10.88 -0.38
CA ASN A 79 -7.03 -10.63 0.10
C ASN A 79 -7.03 -10.36 1.62
N THR A 80 -7.82 -9.40 2.09
CA THR A 80 -7.92 -9.08 3.52
C THR A 80 -8.34 -10.29 4.35
N MET A 81 -9.33 -11.05 3.89
CA MET A 81 -9.80 -12.25 4.60
C MET A 81 -8.68 -13.30 4.74
N GLN A 82 -7.96 -13.58 3.64
CA GLN A 82 -6.85 -14.54 3.66
C GLN A 82 -5.72 -14.07 4.58
N LEU A 83 -5.36 -12.79 4.54
CA LEU A 83 -4.33 -12.22 5.41
C LEU A 83 -4.72 -12.32 6.89
N LEU A 84 -5.98 -12.02 7.24
CA LEU A 84 -6.49 -12.15 8.60
C LEU A 84 -6.43 -13.59 9.12
N LEU A 85 -6.78 -14.58 8.28
CA LEU A 85 -6.65 -15.99 8.64
C LEU A 85 -5.19 -16.36 8.93
N MET A 86 -4.25 -15.90 8.10
CA MET A 86 -2.82 -16.17 8.30
C MET A 86 -2.25 -15.46 9.53
N VAL A 87 -2.67 -14.23 9.81
CA VAL A 87 -2.26 -13.50 11.02
C VAL A 87 -2.81 -14.16 12.28
N LYS A 88 -4.07 -14.63 12.26
CA LYS A 88 -4.65 -15.39 13.39
C LYS A 88 -3.89 -16.69 13.66
N ALA A 89 -3.46 -17.39 12.61
CA ALA A 89 -2.67 -18.62 12.73
C ALA A 89 -1.20 -18.35 13.12
N TYR A 90 -0.62 -17.24 12.63
CA TYR A 90 0.79 -16.88 12.78
C TYR A 90 0.93 -15.39 13.12
N PRO A 91 0.80 -14.98 14.38
CA PRO A 91 0.74 -13.56 14.76
C PRO A 91 1.94 -12.71 14.30
N TYR A 92 3.14 -13.28 14.21
CA TYR A 92 4.33 -12.57 13.71
C TYR A 92 4.21 -12.15 12.23
N TYR A 93 3.38 -12.85 11.44
CA TYR A 93 3.11 -12.51 10.04
C TYR A 93 2.45 -11.13 9.90
N PHE A 94 1.85 -10.62 10.98
CA PHE A 94 1.34 -9.25 11.05
C PHE A 94 2.42 -8.22 10.70
N LEU A 95 3.68 -8.42 11.12
CA LEU A 95 4.78 -7.48 10.81
C LEU A 95 5.02 -7.36 9.30
N TYR A 96 4.89 -8.46 8.57
CA TYR A 96 4.97 -8.43 7.12
C TYR A 96 3.81 -7.62 6.54
N VAL A 97 2.58 -8.01 6.88
CA VAL A 97 1.34 -7.44 6.30
C VAL A 97 1.21 -5.95 6.60
N MET A 98 1.57 -5.54 7.82
CA MET A 98 1.33 -4.19 8.31
C MET A 98 2.43 -3.20 8.03
N ILE A 99 3.68 -3.66 7.92
CA ILE A 99 4.83 -2.78 7.87
C ILE A 99 5.63 -3.02 6.60
N ALA A 100 6.12 -4.24 6.40
CA ALA A 100 6.99 -4.52 5.27
C ALA A 100 6.25 -4.34 3.93
N ALA A 101 5.09 -4.99 3.75
CA ALA A 101 4.35 -4.95 2.49
C ALA A 101 3.99 -3.52 2.06
N PRO A 102 3.34 -2.67 2.89
CA PRO A 102 3.01 -1.31 2.49
C PRO A 102 4.23 -0.44 2.14
N ILE A 103 5.35 -0.59 2.87
CA ILE A 103 6.59 0.13 2.55
C ILE A 103 7.13 -0.29 1.19
N MET A 104 7.20 -1.60 0.94
CA MET A 104 7.70 -2.14 -0.33
C MET A 104 6.80 -1.70 -1.49
N GLU A 105 5.48 -1.78 -1.31
CA GLU A 105 4.50 -1.34 -2.29
C GLU A 105 4.67 0.14 -2.64
N GLU A 106 4.77 1.03 -1.65
CA GLU A 106 4.95 2.46 -1.93
C GLU A 106 6.29 2.73 -2.64
N ILE A 107 7.39 2.10 -2.23
CA ILE A 107 8.68 2.25 -2.92
C ILE A 107 8.59 1.76 -4.37
N ILE A 108 7.99 0.60 -4.62
CA ILE A 108 7.88 0.03 -5.96
C ILE A 108 6.92 0.87 -6.82
N PHE A 109 5.69 1.07 -6.37
CA PHE A 109 4.66 1.68 -7.21
C PHE A 109 4.76 3.20 -7.28
N ARG A 110 5.14 3.89 -6.20
CA ARG A 110 5.25 5.35 -6.21
C ARG A 110 6.63 5.83 -6.62
N ARG A 111 7.66 5.34 -5.96
CA ARG A 111 9.01 5.84 -6.20
C ARG A 111 9.66 5.25 -7.45
N VAL A 112 9.45 3.96 -7.75
CA VAL A 112 10.03 3.32 -8.94
C VAL A 112 9.13 3.49 -10.17
N PHE A 113 7.85 3.11 -10.10
CA PHE A 113 6.98 3.21 -11.28
C PHE A 113 6.49 4.65 -11.52
N PHE A 114 5.69 5.20 -10.61
CA PHE A 114 5.04 6.50 -10.83
C PHE A 114 6.07 7.60 -11.09
N ALA A 115 7.04 7.81 -10.19
CA ALA A 115 7.99 8.91 -10.33
C ALA A 115 8.80 8.85 -11.63
N ASN A 116 9.30 7.67 -12.02
CA ASN A 116 10.08 7.53 -13.25
C ASN A 116 9.23 7.62 -14.51
N LEU A 117 7.95 7.26 -14.45
CA LEU A 117 7.03 7.36 -15.59
C LEU A 117 6.54 8.79 -15.84
N VAL A 118 6.63 9.71 -14.86
CA VAL A 118 6.19 11.11 -15.09
C VAL A 118 6.98 11.76 -16.23
N LYS A 119 8.31 11.56 -16.29
CA LYS A 119 9.18 12.16 -17.31
C LYS A 119 8.80 11.78 -18.75
N PRO A 120 8.70 10.48 -19.11
CA PRO A 120 8.34 10.09 -20.47
C PRO A 120 6.84 10.21 -20.78
N THR A 121 5.99 10.51 -19.79
CA THR A 121 4.53 10.62 -19.99
C THR A 121 3.99 11.96 -19.49
N ASN A 122 3.28 11.95 -18.36
CA ASN A 122 2.92 13.09 -17.52
C ASN A 122 2.41 12.55 -16.18
N ILE A 123 2.10 13.45 -15.23
CA ILE A 123 1.65 13.07 -13.90
C ILE A 123 0.39 12.19 -13.89
N TYR A 124 -0.57 12.46 -14.77
CA TYR A 124 -1.85 11.74 -14.79
C TYR A 124 -1.68 10.33 -15.37
N ILE A 125 -0.99 10.21 -16.50
CA ILE A 125 -0.74 8.91 -17.16
C ILE A 125 0.14 8.04 -16.26
N ALA A 126 1.20 8.59 -15.68
CA ALA A 126 2.06 7.86 -14.75
C ALA A 126 1.28 7.34 -13.53
N ALA A 127 0.39 8.16 -12.96
CA ALA A 127 -0.44 7.76 -11.82
C ALA A 127 -1.39 6.62 -12.19
N ILE A 128 -2.06 6.70 -13.35
CA ILE A 128 -2.98 5.67 -13.84
C ILE A 128 -2.23 4.36 -14.08
N ILE A 129 -1.09 4.38 -14.76
CA ILE A 129 -0.29 3.17 -15.04
C ILE A 129 0.16 2.54 -13.72
N SER A 130 0.75 3.32 -12.81
CA SER A 130 1.20 2.82 -11.51
C SER A 130 0.04 2.25 -10.68
N ALA A 131 -1.13 2.91 -10.67
CA ALA A 131 -2.31 2.46 -9.96
C ALA A 131 -2.89 1.15 -10.53
N CYS A 132 -2.91 0.99 -11.86
CA CYS A 132 -3.34 -0.24 -12.50
C CYS A 132 -2.38 -1.41 -12.18
N LEU A 133 -1.06 -1.17 -12.18
CA LEU A 133 -0.07 -2.17 -11.78
C LEU A 133 -0.23 -2.56 -10.31
N PHE A 134 -0.44 -1.58 -9.43
CA PHE A 134 -0.72 -1.80 -8.01
C PHE A 134 -1.97 -2.67 -7.83
N ALA A 135 -3.08 -2.32 -8.49
CA ALA A 135 -4.32 -3.09 -8.42
C ALA A 135 -4.19 -4.50 -8.97
N PHE A 136 -3.46 -4.67 -10.07
CA PHE A 136 -3.20 -5.99 -10.63
C PHE A 136 -2.45 -6.88 -9.64
N MET A 137 -1.44 -6.36 -8.94
CA MET A 137 -0.66 -7.15 -7.97
C MET A 137 -1.44 -7.58 -6.73
N HIS A 138 -2.59 -6.95 -6.44
CA HIS A 138 -3.44 -7.35 -5.32
C HIS A 138 -4.24 -8.62 -5.59
N GLN A 139 -4.39 -9.03 -6.85
CA GLN A 139 -5.07 -10.29 -7.24
C GLN A 139 -6.43 -10.49 -6.56
N ASP A 140 -7.16 -9.40 -6.34
CA ASP A 140 -8.45 -9.38 -5.66
C ASP A 140 -9.54 -8.95 -6.66
N THR A 141 -10.75 -9.47 -6.44
CA THR A 141 -11.98 -9.06 -7.11
C THR A 141 -12.29 -7.56 -7.02
N ARG A 142 -11.80 -6.86 -5.98
CA ARG A 142 -12.02 -5.41 -5.75
C ARG A 142 -11.05 -4.52 -6.55
N PHE A 143 -10.84 -4.82 -7.83
CA PHE A 143 -9.84 -4.15 -8.68
C PHE A 143 -9.99 -2.62 -8.71
N LEU A 144 -11.21 -2.09 -8.88
CA LEU A 144 -11.45 -0.64 -8.95
C LEU A 144 -11.10 0.08 -7.65
N VAL A 145 -11.36 -0.55 -6.50
CA VAL A 145 -10.94 -0.05 -5.19
C VAL A 145 -9.42 0.08 -5.15
N TYR A 146 -8.68 -0.95 -5.57
CA TYR A 146 -7.22 -0.88 -5.57
C TYR A 146 -6.66 0.12 -6.58
N VAL A 147 -7.29 0.32 -7.75
CA VAL A 147 -6.90 1.38 -8.69
C VAL A 147 -7.10 2.75 -8.03
N ALA A 148 -8.26 3.00 -7.43
CA ALA A 148 -8.54 4.28 -6.78
C ALA A 148 -7.59 4.55 -5.61
N MET A 149 -7.30 3.53 -4.82
CA MET A 149 -6.29 3.58 -3.75
C MET A 149 -4.90 3.88 -4.30
N GLY A 150 -4.51 3.25 -5.41
CA GLY A 150 -3.23 3.49 -6.06
C GLY A 150 -3.09 4.93 -6.58
N LEU A 151 -4.16 5.49 -7.14
CA LEU A 151 -4.23 6.90 -7.52
C LEU A 151 -4.10 7.82 -6.31
N TRP A 152 -4.80 7.49 -5.22
CA TRP A 152 -4.77 8.26 -3.98
C TRP A 152 -3.37 8.32 -3.37
N PHE A 153 -2.67 7.20 -3.24
CA PHE A 153 -1.30 7.19 -2.73
C PHE A 153 -0.30 7.87 -3.68
N SER A 154 -0.52 7.81 -5.00
CA SER A 154 0.26 8.62 -5.95
C SER A 154 0.07 10.12 -5.72
N PHE A 155 -1.15 10.54 -5.41
CA PHE A 155 -1.45 11.92 -5.03
C PHE A 155 -0.79 12.31 -3.70
N VAL A 156 -0.91 11.48 -2.66
CA VAL A 156 -0.28 11.72 -1.35
C VAL A 156 1.23 11.85 -1.50
N TYR A 157 1.89 10.94 -2.21
CA TYR A 157 3.33 11.02 -2.47
C TYR A 157 3.70 12.29 -3.24
N TYR A 158 2.98 12.60 -4.32
CA TYR A 158 3.26 13.78 -5.15
C TYR A 158 3.13 15.11 -4.39
N LYS A 159 2.17 15.20 -3.46
CA LYS A 159 1.91 16.40 -2.67
C LYS A 159 2.78 16.51 -1.43
N SER A 160 2.98 15.39 -0.73
CA SER A 160 3.82 15.35 0.47
C SER A 160 5.31 15.43 0.19
N LYS A 161 5.73 15.18 -1.06
CA LYS A 161 7.16 15.22 -1.45
C LYS A 161 8.03 14.25 -0.64
N ASN A 162 7.42 13.20 -0.07
CA ASN A 162 8.11 12.27 0.81
C ASN A 162 7.48 10.88 0.69
N ILE A 163 8.27 9.89 0.26
CA ILE A 163 7.78 8.51 0.08
C ILE A 163 7.36 7.87 1.40
N TYR A 164 8.02 8.22 2.50
CA TYR A 164 7.72 7.70 3.83
C TYR A 164 6.40 8.24 4.38
N VAL A 165 5.95 9.42 3.92
CA VAL A 165 4.63 9.94 4.25
C VAL A 165 3.54 9.11 3.58
N SER A 166 3.70 8.78 2.30
CA SER A 166 2.77 7.87 1.59
C SER A 166 2.74 6.48 2.24
N ALA A 167 3.90 5.91 2.55
CA ALA A 167 4.01 4.65 3.28
C ALA A 167 3.37 4.73 4.68
N GLY A 168 3.58 5.82 5.41
CA GLY A 168 2.96 6.05 6.72
C GLY A 168 1.44 6.11 6.64
N SER A 169 0.88 6.83 5.66
CA SER A 169 -0.57 6.85 5.40
C SER A 169 -1.12 5.47 5.09
N HIS A 170 -0.40 4.70 4.26
CA HIS A 170 -0.84 3.37 3.86
C HIS A 170 -0.81 2.39 5.04
N ILE A 171 0.27 2.38 5.83
CA ILE A 171 0.38 1.57 7.05
C ILE A 171 -0.75 1.92 8.02
N LEU A 172 -0.97 3.21 8.28
CA LEU A 172 -1.98 3.65 9.25
C LEU A 172 -3.40 3.31 8.77
N MET A 173 -3.69 3.47 7.48
CA MET A 173 -4.98 3.05 6.90
C MET A 173 -5.18 1.55 7.07
N ASN A 174 -4.20 0.73 6.67
CA ASN A 174 -4.30 -0.72 6.79
C ASN A 174 -4.50 -1.15 8.25
N ALA A 175 -3.89 -0.45 9.21
CA ALA A 175 -4.01 -0.75 10.63
C ALA A 175 -5.45 -0.55 11.10
N ILE A 176 -6.05 0.57 10.71
CA ILE A 176 -7.43 0.91 11.04
C ILE A 176 -8.38 -0.11 10.40
N VAL A 177 -8.22 -0.40 9.10
CA VAL A 177 -9.13 -1.29 8.38
C VAL A 177 -9.03 -2.73 8.88
N LEU A 178 -7.82 -3.24 9.12
CA LEU A 178 -7.63 -4.60 9.62
C LEU A 178 -8.13 -4.75 11.06
N THR A 179 -7.93 -3.76 11.92
CA THR A 179 -8.47 -3.81 13.29
C THR A 179 -10.00 -3.75 13.29
N MET A 180 -10.61 -2.92 12.44
CA MET A 180 -12.07 -2.93 12.23
C MET A 180 -12.60 -4.27 11.69
N GLY A 181 -11.82 -4.97 10.86
CA GLY A 181 -12.19 -6.28 10.32
C GLY A 181 -11.93 -7.48 11.25
N ILE A 182 -11.20 -7.27 12.35
CA ILE A 182 -10.98 -8.30 13.39
C ILE A 182 -12.05 -8.21 14.49
N MET A 183 -12.64 -7.03 14.70
CA MET A 183 -13.79 -6.80 15.59
C MET A 183 -15.10 -7.28 14.96
#